data_AF-A0A942HL33-F1
#
_entry.id   AF-A0A942HL33-F1
#
_cell.length_a   1.000
_cell.length_b   1.000
_cell.length_c   1.000
_cell.angle_alpha   90.00
_cell.angle_beta   90.00
_cell.angle_gamma   90.00
#
_symmetry.space_group_name_H-M   'P 1'
#
loop_
_entity.id
_entity.type
_entity.pdbx_description
1 polymer ?
#
loop_
_entity_poly.entity_id
_entity_poly.type
_entity_poly.pdbx_seq_one_letter_code
_entity_poly.pdbx_strand_id
1 'polypeptide(L)'
;MKEFVERLLRSRYVGLLEGEVVRLRAENRALTNSLLGTAGFPPVDFPESPKMAELPRTRRRSWHQIQALREQGAKQDASETIASNRE
;
A
#
# COMPACT_ATOMS: atom_id res chain seq x y z
N MET A 1 24.81 7.06 -11.74
CA MET A 1 25.40 5.97 -10.92
C MET A 1 25.09 6.14 -9.43
N LYS A 2 25.32 7.33 -8.84
CA LYS A 2 25.02 7.64 -7.43
C LYS A 2 23.56 7.36 -7.01
N GLU A 3 22.58 7.82 -7.79
CA GLU A 3 21.15 7.61 -7.50
C GLU A 3 20.74 6.14 -7.45
N PHE A 4 21.37 5.28 -8.27
CA PHE A 4 21.08 3.84 -8.28
C PHE A 4 21.59 3.18 -7.00
N VAL A 5 22.80 3.54 -6.56
CA VAL A 5 23.40 3.05 -5.31
C VAL A 5 22.60 3.52 -4.10
N GLU A 6 22.22 4.80 -4.05
CA GLU A 6 21.38 5.35 -2.98
C GLU A 6 20.03 4.62 -2.89
N ARG A 7 19.39 4.37 -4.05
CA ARG A 7 18.11 3.66 -4.09
C ARG A 7 18.22 2.22 -3.60
N LEU A 8 19.33 1.53 -3.93
CA LEU A 8 19.58 0.16 -3.50
C LEU A 8 19.89 0.06 -1.99
N LEU A 9 20.70 0.98 -1.47
CA LEU A 9 21.00 1.04 -0.04
C LEU A 9 19.75 1.39 0.77
N ARG A 10 18.93 2.33 0.27
CA ARG A 10 17.66 2.68 0.89
C ARG A 10 16.69 1.50 0.92
N SER A 11 16.58 0.70 -0.15
CA SER A 11 15.72 -0.48 -0.12
C SER A 11 16.20 -1.54 0.88
N ARG A 12 17.51 -1.73 1.02
CA ARG A 12 18.07 -2.66 2.02
C ARG A 12 17.81 -2.18 3.45
N TYR A 13 17.99 -0.89 3.70
CA TYR A 13 17.73 -0.29 5.01
C TYR A 13 16.25 -0.38 5.38
N VAL A 14 15.35 -0.07 4.44
CA VAL A 14 13.91 -0.23 4.63
C VAL A 14 13.56 -1.69 4.95
N GLY A 15 14.08 -2.66 4.21
CA GLY A 15 13.82 -4.08 4.50
C GLY A 15 14.33 -4.53 5.88
N LEU A 16 15.47 -3.99 6.33
CA LEU A 16 16.00 -4.26 7.68
C LEU A 16 15.06 -3.69 8.75
N LEU A 17 14.63 -2.44 8.60
CA LEU A 17 13.69 -1.80 9.53
C LEU A 17 12.34 -2.51 9.57
N GLU A 18 11.81 -2.91 8.41
CA GLU A 18 10.56 -3.67 8.33
C GLU A 18 10.66 -4.98 9.11
N GLY A 19 11.79 -5.70 8.99
CA GLY A 19 12.06 -6.91 9.76
C GLY A 19 12.12 -6.67 11.27
N GLU A 20 12.80 -5.61 11.71
CA GLU A 20 12.86 -5.25 13.13
C GLU A 20 11.47 -4.90 13.69
N VAL A 21 10.67 -4.16 12.93
CA VAL A 21 9.30 -3.82 13.34
C VAL A 21 8.42 -5.07 13.48
N VAL A 22 8.56 -6.05 12.59
CA VAL A 22 7.83 -7.33 12.70
C VAL A 22 8.23 -8.07 13.98
N ARG A 23 9.54 -8.17 14.27
CA ARG A 23 10.05 -8.82 15.49
C ARG A 23 9.53 -8.11 16.75
N LEU A 24 9.66 -6.78 16.80
CA LEU A 24 9.23 -5.99 17.95
C LEU A 24 7.72 -6.08 18.19
N ARG A 25 6.92 -6.15 17.12
CA ARG A 25 5.47 -6.36 17.25
C ARG A 25 5.16 -7.74 17.81
N ALA A 26 5.84 -8.80 17.37
CA ALA A 26 5.64 -10.15 17.92
C ALA A 26 5.98 -10.21 19.41
N GLU A 27 7.09 -9.59 19.81
CA GLU A 27 7.50 -9.50 21.22
C GLU A 27 6.50 -8.68 22.06
N ASN A 28 6.04 -7.53 21.56
CA ASN A 28 5.06 -6.70 22.25
C ASN A 28 3.73 -7.44 22.48
N ARG A 29 3.29 -8.23 21.49
CA ARG A 29 2.11 -9.11 21.63
C ARG A 29 2.32 -10.16 22.72
N ALA A 30 3.48 -10.80 22.75
CA ALA A 30 3.81 -11.80 23.77
C ALA A 30 3.83 -11.19 25.18
N LEU A 31 4.45 -10.02 25.35
CA LEU A 31 4.47 -9.31 26.63
C LEU A 31 3.08 -8.88 27.06
N THR A 32 2.27 -8.36 26.14
CA THR A 32 0.90 -7.93 26.45
C THR A 32 0.04 -9.12 26.84
N ASN A 33 0.14 -10.26 26.13
CA ASN A 33 -0.59 -11.47 26.50
C ASN A 33 -0.10 -12.08 27.81
N SER A 34 1.18 -11.93 28.17
CA SER A 34 1.69 -12.28 29.51
C SER A 34 1.01 -11.44 30.60
N LEU A 35 0.95 -10.12 30.43
CA LEU A 35 0.27 -9.21 31.36
C LEU A 35 -1.23 -9.51 31.46
N LEU A 36 -1.92 -9.72 30.34
CA LEU A 36 -3.34 -10.09 30.34
C LEU A 36 -3.59 -11.41 31.05
N GLY A 37 -2.73 -12.41 30.85
CA GLY A 37 -2.77 -13.67 31.57
C GLY A 37 -2.67 -13.48 33.08
N THR A 38 -1.78 -12.59 33.56
CA THR A 38 -1.69 -12.26 35.00
C THR A 38 -2.93 -11.55 35.52
N ALA A 39 -3.61 -10.78 34.68
CA ALA A 39 -4.84 -10.08 35.02
C ALA A 39 -6.11 -10.95 34.83
N GLY A 40 -5.97 -12.22 34.44
CA GLY A 40 -7.08 -13.15 34.22
C GLY A 40 -7.88 -12.91 32.93
N PHE A 41 -7.35 -12.09 32.02
CA PHE A 41 -7.96 -11.83 30.72
C PHE A 41 -7.47 -12.83 29.66
N PRO A 42 -8.32 -13.20 28.69
CA PRO A 42 -7.91 -14.10 27.62
C PRO A 42 -6.83 -13.45 26.73
N PRO A 43 -5.98 -14.26 26.06
CA PRO A 43 -5.01 -13.75 25.09
C PRO A 43 -5.69 -12.97 23.97
N VAL A 44 -5.08 -11.86 23.56
CA VAL A 44 -5.57 -11.01 22.47
C VAL A 44 -4.75 -11.27 21.21
N ASP A 45 -5.46 -11.58 20.12
CA ASP A 45 -4.87 -11.62 18.79
C ASP A 45 -4.85 -10.21 18.21
N PHE A 46 -3.64 -9.68 18.06
CA PHE A 46 -3.44 -8.40 17.42
C PHE A 46 -3.39 -8.62 15.91
N PRO A 47 -4.31 -8.03 15.13
CA PRO A 47 -4.27 -8.16 13.68
C PRO A 47 -2.92 -7.64 13.16
N GLU A 48 -2.39 -8.30 12.14
CA GLU A 48 -1.26 -7.76 11.39
C GLU A 48 -1.65 -6.39 10.83
N SER A 49 -0.77 -5.38 10.95
CA SER A 49 -1.07 -4.05 10.44
C SER A 49 -1.53 -4.20 8.98
N PRO A 50 -2.66 -3.59 8.58
CA PRO A 50 -3.19 -3.77 7.24
C PRO A 50 -2.07 -3.44 6.25
N LYS A 51 -1.67 -4.42 5.44
CA LYS A 51 -0.74 -4.18 4.34
C LYS A 51 -1.34 -3.03 3.54
N MET A 52 -0.63 -1.91 3.50
CA MET A 52 -1.07 -0.76 2.71
C MET A 52 -1.35 -1.29 1.31
N ALA A 53 -2.58 -1.06 0.81
CA ALA A 53 -2.99 -1.56 -0.48
C ALA A 53 -1.89 -1.24 -1.50
N GLU A 54 -1.39 -2.27 -2.19
CA GLU A 54 -0.33 -2.09 -3.15
C GLU A 54 -0.82 -1.10 -4.21
N LEU A 55 -0.28 0.13 -4.14
CA LEU A 55 -0.63 1.14 -5.13
C LEU A 55 -0.26 0.57 -6.50
N PRO A 56 -1.17 0.63 -7.49
CA PRO A 56 -0.85 0.15 -8.83
C PRO A 56 0.43 0.83 -9.26
N ARG A 57 1.40 0.04 -9.76
CA ARG A 57 2.69 0.54 -10.20
C ARG A 57 2.45 1.47 -11.39
N THR A 58 2.24 2.76 -11.11
CA THR A 58 1.99 3.76 -12.13
C THR A 58 3.21 3.84 -13.03
N ARG A 59 3.09 3.30 -14.25
CA ARG A 59 4.11 3.47 -15.28
C ARG A 59 4.30 4.96 -15.50
N ARG A 60 5.55 5.43 -15.51
CA ARG A 60 5.85 6.82 -15.90
C ARG A 60 5.34 7.03 -17.32
N ARG A 61 4.28 7.83 -17.46
CA ARG A 61 3.69 8.23 -18.74
C ARG A 61 4.04 9.69 -18.99
N SER A 62 4.26 10.07 -20.25
CA SER A 62 4.45 11.47 -20.61
C SER A 62 3.13 12.24 -20.49
N TRP A 63 3.19 13.55 -20.32
CA TRP A 63 1.99 14.40 -20.26
C TRP A 63 1.09 14.21 -21.48
N HIS A 64 1.68 14.09 -22.68
CA HIS A 64 0.93 13.84 -23.92
C HIS A 64 0.17 12.50 -23.89
N GLN A 65 0.75 11.44 -23.32
CA GLN A 65 0.04 10.15 -23.16
C GLN A 65 -1.11 10.27 -22.16
N ILE A 66 -0.95 11.07 -21.10
CA ILE A 66 -2.02 11.33 -20.14
C ILE A 66 -3.16 12.10 -20.80
N GLN A 67 -2.85 13.11 -21.62
CA GLN A 67 -3.87 13.87 -22.34
C GLN A 67 -4.63 13.01 -23.36
N ALA A 68 -3.93 12.23 -24.18
CA ALA A 68 -4.58 11.33 -25.14
C ALA A 68 -5.54 10.35 -24.46
N LEU A 69 -5.15 9.80 -23.30
CA LEU A 69 -6.01 8.90 -22.52
C LEU A 69 -7.25 9.61 -21.99
N ARG A 70 -7.11 10.86 -21.52
CA ARG A 70 -8.23 11.68 -21.03
C ARG A 70 -9.21 12.03 -22.14
N GLU A 71 -8.71 12.40 -23.32
CA GLU A 71 -9.55 12.67 -24.49
C GLU A 71 -10.32 11.43 -24.96
N GLN A 72 -9.69 10.25 -24.88
CA GLN A 72 -10.36 8.98 -25.19
C GLN A 72 -11.46 8.65 -24.18
N GLY A 73 -11.18 8.79 -22.88
CA GLY A 73 -12.19 8.61 -21.83
C GLY A 73 -13.37 9.56 -21.99
N ALA A 74 -13.12 10.85 -22.23
CA ALA A 74 -14.19 11.83 -22.45
C ALA A 74 -15.07 11.52 -23.68
N LYS A 75 -14.50 10.92 -24.74
CA LYS A 75 -15.29 10.46 -25.90
C LYS A 75 -16.17 9.27 -25.56
N GLN A 76 -15.68 8.35 -24.73
CA GLN A 76 -16.44 7.19 -24.25
C GLN A 76 -17.60 7.65 -23.36
N ASP A 77 -17.32 8.47 -22.35
CA ASP A 77 -18.34 9.03 -21.44
C ASP A 77 -19.43 9.81 -22.21
N ALA A 78 -19.02 10.60 -23.22
CA ALA A 78 -19.95 11.32 -24.07
C ALA A 78 -20.82 10.37 -24.91
N SER A 79 -20.23 9.30 -25.47
CA SER A 79 -20.99 8.30 -26.22
C SER A 79 -21.97 7.52 -25.35
N GLU A 80 -21.59 7.18 -24.12
CA GLU A 80 -22.45 6.52 -23.14
C GLU A 80 -23.59 7.43 -22.69
N THR A 81 -23.32 8.72 -22.48
CA THR A 81 -24.36 9.71 -22.14
C THR A 81 -25.38 9.86 -23.28
N ILE A 82 -24.92 9.88 -24.54
CA ILE A 82 -25.81 9.98 -25.71
C ILE A 82 -26.64 8.70 -25.87
N ALA A 83 -26.07 7.53 -25.59
CA ALA A 83 -26.79 6.26 -25.64
C ALA A 83 -27.85 6.18 -24.53
N SER A 84 -27.52 6.56 -23.30
CA SER A 84 -28.44 6.60 -22.16
C SER A 84 -29.62 7.54 -22.37
N ASN A 85 -29.41 8.70 -23.01
CA ASN A 85 -30.50 9.64 -23.33
C ASN A 85 -31.39 9.20 -24.51
N ARG A 86 -31.07 8.11 -25.20
CA ARG A 86 -31.86 7.57 -26.32
C ARG A 86 -32.79 6.41 -25.92
N GLU A 87 -32.63 5.87 -24.71
CA GLU A 87 -33.54 4.90 -24.09
C GLU A 87 -34.64 5.61 -23.29
#